data_AF-A0A950VLK7-F1
#
_entry.id   AF-A0A950VLK7-F1
#
_cell.length_a   1.000
_cell.length_b   1.000
_cell.length_c   1.000
_cell.angle_alpha   90.00
_cell.angle_beta   90.00
_cell.angle_gamma   90.00
#
_symmetry.space_group_name_H-M   'P 1'
#
loop_
_entity.id
_entity.type
_entity.pdbx_description
1 polymer ?
#
loop_
_entity_poly.entity_id
_entity_poly.type
_entity_poly.pdbx_seq_one_letter_code
_entity_poly.pdbx_strand_id
1 'polypeptide(L)'
;MVTSAADGLTLSEAEGEALSTEAAAFAAALRDPTARSRYERLAAAAQDGSVPADLVGALETMLELLLQTGGPAARQPLSTIYARTPRSRAQAAAARDVNRALAALRDQRLEDVRLTAGPASHSLVLQTEACRVTLELDARGARITSLEAG
;
A
#
# COMPACT_ATOMS: atom_id res chain seq x y z
N MET A 1 4.22 21.39 10.07
CA MET A 1 3.08 21.22 9.15
C MET A 1 2.48 19.85 9.42
N VAL A 2 1.26 19.81 9.95
CA VAL A 2 0.55 18.57 10.32
C VAL A 2 -0.26 18.14 9.10
N THR A 3 0.09 17.02 8.48
CA THR A 3 -0.65 16.47 7.34
C THR A 3 -1.90 15.77 7.86
N SER A 4 -3.06 16.40 7.66
CA SER A 4 -4.37 15.91 8.12
C SER A 4 -4.86 14.74 7.27
N ALA A 5 -5.56 13.79 7.91
CA ALA A 5 -6.24 12.65 7.30
C ALA A 5 -7.59 13.03 6.64
N ALA A 6 -7.75 14.26 6.15
CA ALA A 6 -9.06 14.85 5.84
C ALA A 6 -9.35 15.15 4.36
N ASP A 7 -8.37 15.03 3.46
CA ASP A 7 -8.59 15.41 2.06
C ASP A 7 -8.97 14.17 1.23
N GLY A 8 -10.21 14.17 0.73
CA GLY A 8 -10.65 13.24 -0.30
C GLY A 8 -9.80 13.34 -1.58
N LEU A 9 -10.01 12.44 -2.53
CA LEU A 9 -9.29 12.44 -3.80
C LEU A 9 -10.14 13.06 -4.89
N THR A 10 -9.57 13.98 -5.66
CA THR A 10 -10.16 14.43 -6.93
C THR A 10 -9.70 13.55 -8.08
N LEU A 11 -10.59 13.18 -8.98
CA LEU A 11 -10.32 12.30 -10.10
C LEU A 11 -10.46 13.06 -11.42
N SER A 12 -9.60 12.75 -12.38
CA SER A 12 -9.86 13.03 -13.79
C SER A 12 -11.01 12.15 -14.30
N GLU A 13 -11.60 12.53 -15.42
CA GLU A 13 -12.69 11.77 -16.05
C GLU A 13 -12.30 10.29 -16.30
N ALA A 14 -11.11 10.06 -16.86
CA ALA A 14 -10.59 8.71 -17.11
C ALA A 14 -10.32 7.92 -15.81
N GLU A 15 -9.89 8.59 -14.74
CA GLU A 15 -9.73 7.97 -13.42
C GLU A 15 -11.08 7.61 -12.80
N GLY A 16 -12.07 8.49 -12.92
CA GLY A 16 -13.43 8.28 -12.42
C GLY A 16 -14.16 7.14 -13.13
N GLU A 17 -14.06 7.06 -14.45
CA GLU A 17 -14.63 5.97 -15.24
C GLU A 17 -14.00 4.62 -14.90
N ALA A 18 -12.66 4.55 -14.87
CA ALA A 18 -11.93 3.34 -14.52
C ALA A 18 -12.28 2.88 -13.10
N LEU A 19 -12.26 3.79 -12.13
CA LEU A 19 -12.52 3.45 -10.73
C LEU A 19 -13.97 3.06 -10.50
N SER A 20 -14.93 3.76 -11.11
CA SER A 20 -16.36 3.45 -10.93
C SER A 20 -16.70 2.07 -11.48
N THR A 21 -16.17 1.73 -12.66
CA THR A 21 -16.34 0.41 -13.29
C THR A 21 -15.82 -0.72 -12.41
N GLU A 22 -14.58 -0.58 -11.93
CA GLU A 22 -13.93 -1.61 -11.12
C GLU A 22 -14.55 -1.72 -9.73
N ALA A 23 -14.93 -0.60 -9.11
CA ALA A 23 -15.62 -0.60 -7.82
C ALA A 23 -17.02 -1.24 -7.91
N ALA A 24 -17.76 -1.00 -8.99
CA ALA A 24 -19.04 -1.65 -9.23
C ALA A 24 -18.89 -3.17 -9.44
N ALA A 25 -17.91 -3.59 -10.25
CA ALA A 25 -17.59 -5.01 -10.45
C ALA A 25 -17.17 -5.68 -9.13
N PHE A 26 -16.36 -4.99 -8.33
CA PHE A 26 -15.93 -5.47 -7.01
C PHE A 26 -17.13 -5.63 -6.06
N ALA A 27 -18.03 -4.63 -6.00
CA ALA A 27 -19.22 -4.69 -5.17
C ALA A 27 -20.14 -5.87 -5.56
N ALA A 28 -20.35 -6.09 -6.87
CA ALA A 28 -21.18 -7.17 -7.38
C ALA A 28 -20.67 -8.56 -6.98
N ALA A 29 -19.35 -8.73 -6.79
CA ALA A 29 -18.74 -9.98 -6.37
C ALA A 29 -18.89 -10.27 -4.86
N LEU A 30 -19.23 -9.26 -4.04
CA LEU A 30 -19.34 -9.41 -2.59
C LEU A 30 -20.68 -10.02 -2.18
N ARG A 31 -20.65 -10.93 -1.19
CA ARG A 31 -21.86 -11.55 -0.62
C ARG A 31 -22.45 -10.74 0.54
N ASP A 32 -21.59 -10.12 1.35
CA ASP A 32 -22.00 -9.29 2.49
C ASP A 32 -22.64 -7.96 2.01
N PRO A 33 -23.91 -7.68 2.36
CA PRO A 33 -24.58 -6.45 1.96
C PRO A 33 -23.91 -5.17 2.47
N THR A 34 -23.32 -5.21 3.67
CA THR A 34 -22.67 -4.04 4.27
C THR A 34 -21.40 -3.67 3.52
N ALA A 35 -20.54 -4.67 3.26
CA ALA A 35 -19.36 -4.49 2.44
C ALA A 35 -19.73 -4.06 1.02
N ARG A 36 -20.73 -4.70 0.40
CA ARG A 36 -21.23 -4.33 -0.94
C ARG A 36 -21.62 -2.85 -1.02
N SER A 37 -22.46 -2.38 -0.10
CA SER A 37 -22.92 -0.98 -0.07
C SER A 37 -21.76 0.02 0.04
N ARG A 38 -20.68 -0.33 0.75
CA ARG A 38 -19.48 0.52 0.83
C ARG A 38 -18.81 0.72 -0.53
N TYR A 39 -18.71 -0.34 -1.34
CA TYR A 39 -18.08 -0.26 -2.66
C TYR A 39 -19.02 0.28 -3.74
N GLU A 40 -20.33 0.10 -3.60
CA GLU A 40 -21.33 0.81 -4.43
C GLU A 40 -21.25 2.33 -4.22
N ARG A 41 -21.12 2.77 -2.96
CA ARG A 41 -20.88 4.20 -2.65
C ARG A 41 -19.57 4.70 -3.25
N LEU A 42 -18.51 3.88 -3.23
CA LEU A 42 -17.23 4.22 -3.86
C LEU A 42 -17.38 4.37 -5.38
N ALA A 43 -18.13 3.47 -6.03
CA ALA A 43 -18.38 3.53 -7.47
C ALA A 43 -19.13 4.82 -7.86
N ALA A 44 -20.19 5.15 -7.12
CA ALA A 44 -20.96 6.37 -7.34
C ALA A 44 -20.10 7.63 -7.15
N ALA A 45 -19.34 7.71 -6.06
CA ALA A 45 -18.47 8.85 -5.80
C ALA A 45 -17.41 9.03 -6.90
N ALA A 46 -16.81 7.91 -7.36
CA ALA A 46 -15.84 7.94 -8.45
C ALA A 46 -16.45 8.46 -9.76
N GLN A 47 -17.71 8.12 -10.05
CA GLN A 47 -18.44 8.64 -11.21
C GLN A 47 -18.67 10.14 -11.11
N ASP A 48 -18.87 10.68 -9.89
CA ASP A 48 -18.96 12.12 -9.62
C ASP A 48 -17.57 12.82 -9.63
N GLY A 49 -16.49 12.08 -9.92
CA GLY A 49 -15.13 12.62 -10.06
C GLY A 49 -14.41 12.86 -8.72
N SER A 50 -14.89 12.29 -7.61
CA SER A 50 -14.22 12.44 -6.32
C SER A 50 -14.38 11.23 -5.38
N VAL A 51 -13.38 10.97 -4.54
CA VAL A 51 -13.46 9.95 -3.48
C VAL A 51 -13.46 10.65 -2.13
N PRO A 52 -14.59 10.65 -1.40
CA PRO A 52 -14.67 11.13 -0.03
C PRO A 52 -13.63 10.49 0.90
N ALA A 53 -13.15 11.24 1.89
CA ALA A 53 -12.10 10.79 2.80
C ALA A 53 -12.46 9.50 3.56
N ASP A 54 -13.74 9.30 3.89
CA ASP A 54 -14.24 8.08 4.56
C ASP A 54 -14.18 6.83 3.66
N LEU A 55 -14.14 7.01 2.33
CA LEU A 55 -14.04 5.93 1.36
C LEU A 55 -12.61 5.63 0.91
N VAL A 56 -11.64 6.49 1.21
CA VAL A 56 -10.23 6.30 0.83
C VAL A 56 -9.66 4.97 1.37
N GLY A 57 -10.02 4.59 2.61
CA GLY A 57 -9.57 3.32 3.16
C GLY A 57 -10.11 2.09 2.40
N ALA A 58 -11.34 2.17 1.90
CA ALA A 58 -11.94 1.11 1.08
C ALA A 58 -11.31 1.05 -0.31
N LEU A 59 -11.09 2.22 -0.92
CA LEU A 59 -10.36 2.37 -2.17
C LEU A 59 -8.97 1.71 -2.09
N GLU A 60 -8.19 2.03 -1.06
CA GLU A 60 -6.86 1.46 -0.87
C GLU A 60 -6.90 -0.08 -0.80
N THR A 61 -7.81 -0.64 -0.01
CA THR A 61 -7.95 -2.10 0.12
C THR A 61 -8.34 -2.77 -1.20
N MET A 62 -9.26 -2.16 -1.96
CA MET A 62 -9.66 -2.69 -3.26
C MET A 62 -8.52 -2.64 -4.28
N LEU A 63 -7.84 -1.49 -4.38
CA LEU A 63 -6.74 -1.32 -5.32
C LEU A 63 -5.55 -2.22 -5.00
N GLU A 64 -5.22 -2.42 -3.72
CA GLU A 64 -4.20 -3.38 -3.32
C GLU A 64 -4.52 -4.79 -3.84
N LEU A 65 -5.75 -5.25 -3.65
CA LEU A 65 -6.17 -6.56 -4.10
C LEU A 65 -6.16 -6.67 -5.63
N LEU A 66 -6.72 -5.69 -6.35
CA LEU A 66 -6.78 -5.69 -7.81
C LEU A 66 -5.39 -5.61 -8.46
N LEU A 67 -4.47 -4.82 -7.90
CA LEU A 67 -3.12 -4.67 -8.43
C LEU A 67 -2.24 -5.89 -8.13
N GLN A 68 -2.48 -6.61 -7.04
CA GLN A 68 -1.78 -7.85 -6.70
C GLN A 68 -2.23 -9.04 -7.54
N THR A 69 -3.51 -9.14 -7.88
CA THR A 69 -4.06 -10.25 -8.68
C THR A 69 -3.89 -10.07 -10.18
N GLY A 70 -3.22 -9.00 -10.62
CA GLY A 70 -2.92 -8.71 -12.04
C GLY A 70 -4.08 -8.09 -12.82
N GLY A 71 -5.05 -7.48 -12.14
CA GLY A 71 -6.47 -7.65 -12.44
C GLY A 71 -7.29 -6.63 -13.27
N PRO A 72 -6.93 -5.36 -13.50
CA PRO A 72 -7.84 -4.48 -14.26
C PRO A 72 -7.32 -4.12 -15.66
N ALA A 73 -8.22 -4.11 -16.65
CA ALA A 73 -7.93 -3.59 -17.99
C ALA A 73 -7.45 -2.13 -17.94
N ALA A 74 -7.94 -1.37 -16.95
CA ALA A 74 -7.54 0.01 -16.67
C ALA A 74 -6.44 0.12 -15.60
N ARG A 75 -5.40 -0.74 -15.65
CA ARG A 75 -4.32 -0.76 -14.64
C ARG A 75 -3.63 0.59 -14.43
N GLN A 76 -3.41 1.35 -15.51
CA GLN A 76 -2.67 2.61 -15.44
C GLN A 76 -3.40 3.70 -14.62
N PRO A 77 -4.66 4.08 -14.92
CA PRO A 77 -5.37 5.09 -14.12
C PRO A 77 -5.51 4.66 -12.65
N LEU A 78 -5.81 3.39 -12.38
CA LEU A 78 -5.91 2.89 -11.01
C LEU A 78 -4.58 2.95 -10.24
N SER A 79 -3.46 2.72 -10.92
CA SER A 79 -2.13 2.86 -10.32
C SER A 79 -1.83 4.32 -9.97
N THR A 80 -2.24 5.26 -10.83
CA THR A 80 -2.13 6.71 -10.58
C THR A 80 -2.96 7.13 -9.37
N ILE A 81 -4.20 6.64 -9.26
CA ILE A 81 -5.06 6.88 -8.10
C ILE A 81 -4.39 6.32 -6.83
N TYR A 82 -3.92 5.07 -6.88
CA TYR A 82 -3.27 4.43 -5.73
C TYR A 82 -2.05 5.22 -5.24
N ALA A 83 -1.21 5.71 -6.15
CA ALA A 83 -0.03 6.52 -5.84
C ALA A 83 -0.35 7.80 -5.05
N ARG A 84 -1.59 8.30 -5.16
CA ARG A 84 -2.07 9.50 -4.46
C ARG A 84 -2.71 9.20 -3.11
N THR A 85 -2.79 7.93 -2.69
CA THR A 85 -3.38 7.54 -1.40
C THR A 85 -2.42 7.72 -0.23
N PRO A 86 -2.92 7.94 1.01
CA PRO A 86 -2.11 7.91 2.22
C PRO A 86 -1.28 6.64 2.39
N ARG A 87 -1.84 5.46 2.09
CA ARG A 87 -1.15 4.18 2.21
C ARG A 87 0.01 4.04 1.25
N SER A 88 -0.14 4.45 -0.02
CA SER A 88 0.98 4.46 -0.96
C SER A 88 2.12 5.39 -0.50
N ARG A 89 1.77 6.58 0.03
CA ARG A 89 2.77 7.49 0.61
C ARG A 89 3.49 6.87 1.80
N ALA A 90 2.77 6.18 2.68
CA ALA A 90 3.35 5.48 3.82
C ALA A 90 4.30 4.34 3.36
N GLN A 91 3.91 3.57 2.35
CA GLN A 91 4.77 2.54 1.75
C GLN A 91 6.04 3.14 1.15
N ALA A 92 5.93 4.24 0.40
CA ALA A 92 7.08 4.95 -0.16
C ALA A 92 7.99 5.56 0.92
N ALA A 93 7.44 5.96 2.07
CA ALA A 93 8.24 6.39 3.23
C ALA A 93 8.99 5.22 3.86
N ALA A 94 8.30 4.10 4.14
CA ALA A 94 8.92 2.90 4.68
C ALA A 94 10.07 2.38 3.80
N ALA A 95 9.87 2.36 2.48
CA ALA A 95 10.93 1.95 1.54
C ALA A 95 12.16 2.89 1.60
N ARG A 96 11.95 4.20 1.73
CA ARG A 96 13.06 5.16 1.92
C ARG A 96 13.82 4.93 3.22
N ASP A 97 13.11 4.59 4.29
CA ASP A 97 13.73 4.32 5.59
C ASP A 97 14.51 3.00 5.56
N VAL A 98 13.95 1.94 4.97
CA VAL A 98 14.66 0.68 4.71
C VAL A 98 15.92 0.91 3.89
N ASN A 99 15.83 1.65 2.78
CA ASN A 99 16.99 1.95 1.94
C ASN A 99 18.06 2.73 2.70
N ARG A 100 17.67 3.63 3.61
CA ARG A 100 18.61 4.36 4.48
C ARG A 100 19.31 3.43 5.45
N ALA A 101 18.58 2.51 6.09
CA ALA A 101 19.18 1.52 6.99
C ALA A 101 20.11 0.56 6.23
N LEU A 102 19.71 0.09 5.06
CA LEU A 102 20.56 -0.73 4.20
C LEU A 102 21.80 0.02 3.71
N ALA A 103 21.69 1.32 3.44
CA ALA A 103 22.83 2.14 3.08
C ALA A 103 23.84 2.30 4.23
N ALA A 104 23.39 2.26 5.48
CA ALA A 104 24.28 2.29 6.64
C ALA A 104 25.15 1.03 6.72
N LEU A 105 24.68 -0.11 6.18
CA LEU A 105 25.44 -1.36 6.10
C LEU A 105 26.50 -1.37 4.99
N ARG A 106 26.57 -0.33 4.14
CA ARG A 106 27.60 -0.27 3.10
C ARG A 106 28.99 -0.30 3.72
N ASP A 107 29.89 -1.01 3.05
CA ASP A 107 31.28 -1.21 3.45
C ASP A 107 31.46 -1.93 4.81
N GLN A 108 30.38 -2.43 5.40
CA GLN A 108 30.42 -3.29 6.58
C GLN A 108 30.42 -4.77 6.16
N ARG A 109 31.16 -5.59 6.90
CA ARG A 109 31.11 -7.05 6.75
C ARG A 109 29.83 -7.57 7.41
N LEU A 110 28.99 -8.27 6.65
CA LEU A 110 27.85 -9.00 7.20
C LEU A 110 28.35 -10.23 7.98
N GLU A 111 27.93 -10.37 9.23
CA GLU A 111 28.22 -11.50 10.11
C GLU A 111 27.16 -12.59 9.99
N ASP A 112 25.87 -12.21 9.98
CA ASP A 112 24.72 -13.11 9.81
C ASP A 112 23.67 -12.48 8.89
N VAL A 113 23.05 -13.32 8.07
CA VAL A 113 21.93 -12.97 7.20
C VAL A 113 20.90 -14.07 7.33
N ARG A 114 19.75 -13.76 7.94
CA ARG A 114 18.72 -14.76 8.24
C ARG A 114 17.38 -14.34 7.71
N LEU A 115 16.83 -15.14 6.81
CA LEU A 115 15.45 -15.02 6.34
C LEU A 115 14.58 -16.07 7.02
N THR A 116 13.53 -15.64 7.70
CA THR A 116 12.52 -16.50 8.31
C THR A 116 11.20 -16.30 7.60
N ALA A 117 10.66 -17.35 6.99
CA ALA A 117 9.35 -17.30 6.34
C ALA A 117 8.22 -17.47 7.36
N GLY A 118 7.22 -16.61 7.28
CA GLY A 118 5.96 -16.73 7.99
C GLY A 118 4.77 -16.78 7.01
N PRO A 119 3.56 -17.13 7.48
CA PRO A 119 2.40 -17.30 6.61
C PRO A 119 1.96 -16.03 5.85
N ALA A 120 2.19 -14.85 6.43
CA ALA A 120 1.78 -13.56 5.85
C ALA A 120 2.93 -12.57 5.65
N SER A 121 4.07 -12.80 6.31
CA SER A 121 5.25 -11.95 6.24
C SER A 121 6.52 -12.76 6.42
N HIS A 122 7.63 -12.25 5.91
CA HIS A 122 8.97 -12.79 6.12
C HIS A 122 9.76 -11.82 6.99
N SER A 123 10.58 -12.36 7.89
CA SER A 123 11.52 -11.58 8.69
C SER A 123 12.93 -11.74 8.15
N LEU A 124 13.59 -10.65 7.79
CA LEU A 124 14.99 -10.62 7.36
C LEU A 124 15.83 -9.92 8.43
N VAL A 125 16.76 -10.65 9.03
CA VAL A 125 17.73 -10.12 9.99
C VAL A 125 19.08 -9.98 9.28
N LEU A 126 19.67 -8.80 9.36
CA LEU A 126 21.02 -8.49 8.89
C LEU A 126 21.85 -8.07 10.10
N GLN A 127 22.99 -8.73 10.31
CA GLN A 127 23.90 -8.41 11.40
C GLN A 127 25.28 -8.06 10.85
N THR A 128 25.88 -7.03 11.42
CA THR A 128 27.28 -6.62 11.25
C THR A 128 27.92 -6.46 12.63
N GLU A 129 29.23 -6.21 12.66
CA GLU A 129 29.96 -5.87 13.89
C GLU A 129 29.37 -4.64 14.60
N ALA A 130 28.82 -3.68 13.85
CA ALA A 130 28.37 -2.38 14.37
C ALA A 130 26.85 -2.29 14.60
N CYS A 131 26.05 -3.15 13.98
CA CYS A 131 24.60 -3.06 14.11
C CYS A 131 23.85 -4.34 13.71
N ARG A 132 22.59 -4.42 14.15
CA ARG A 132 21.63 -5.43 13.76
C ARG A 132 20.35 -4.79 13.27
N VAL A 133 19.96 -5.12 12.05
CA VAL A 133 18.75 -4.63 11.39
C VAL A 133 17.76 -5.79 11.25
N THR A 134 16.54 -5.61 11.72
CA THR A 134 15.43 -6.53 11.46
C THR A 134 14.42 -5.86 10.56
N LEU A 135 14.14 -6.51 9.44
CA LEU A 135 13.18 -6.08 8.43
C LEU A 135 12.01 -7.06 8.40
N GLU A 136 10.81 -6.54 8.21
CA GLU A 136 9.64 -7.35 7.88
C GLU A 136 9.21 -7.07 6.44
N LEU A 137 8.95 -8.15 5.70
CA LEU A 137 8.60 -8.15 4.29
C LEU A 137 7.22 -8.79 4.11
N ASP A 138 6.22 -8.03 3.68
CA ASP A 138 4.87 -8.54 3.41
C ASP A 138 4.28 -7.97 2.12
N ALA A 139 2.99 -8.23 1.88
CA ALA A 139 2.28 -7.73 0.70
C ALA A 139 2.24 -6.19 0.60
N ARG A 140 2.56 -5.46 1.68
CA ARG A 140 2.64 -4.00 1.72
C ARG A 140 4.07 -3.49 1.50
N GLY A 141 5.05 -4.39 1.38
CA GLY A 141 6.45 -4.07 1.13
C GLY A 141 7.35 -4.32 2.34
N ALA A 142 8.51 -3.65 2.34
CA ALA A 142 9.53 -3.79 3.38
C ALA A 142 9.40 -2.68 4.44
N ARG A 143 9.53 -3.05 5.72
CA ARG A 143 9.62 -2.11 6.84
C ARG A 143 10.72 -2.52 7.82
N ILE A 144 11.28 -1.54 8.52
CA ILE A 144 12.18 -1.79 9.65
C ILE A 144 11.33 -2.08 10.88
N THR A 145 11.59 -3.19 11.57
CA THR A 145 10.93 -3.54 12.84
C THR A 145 11.86 -3.37 14.03
N SER A 146 13.17 -3.53 13.82
CA SER A 146 14.18 -3.25 14.84
C SER A 146 15.47 -2.75 14.18
N LEU A 147 16.14 -1.80 14.84
CA LEU A 147 17.47 -1.32 14.52
C LEU A 147 18.24 -1.17 15.82
N GLU A 148 19.24 -2.02 16.03
CA GLU A 148 20.11 -2.04 17.20
C GLU A 148 21.51 -1.60 16.75
N ALA A 149 22.05 -0.55 17.36
CA ALA A 149 23.43 -0.10 17.16
C ALA A 149 24.29 -0.58 18.33
N GLY A 150 25.48 -1.10 18.04
CA GLY A 150 26.47 -1.55 19.03
C GLY A 150 27.19 -0.40 19.73
#